data_AF-A0A0C3S0F9-F1
#
_entry.id   AF-A0A0C3S0F9-F1
#
_cell.length_a   1.000
_cell.length_b   1.000
_cell.length_c   1.000
_cell.angle_alpha   90.00
_cell.angle_beta   90.00
_cell.angle_gamma   90.00
#
_symmetry.space_group_name_H-M   'P 1'
#
loop_
_entity.id
_entity.type
_entity.pdbx_description
1 polymer ?
#
loop_
_entity_poly.entity_id
_entity_poly.type
_entity_poly.pdbx_seq_one_letter_code
_entity_poly.pdbx_strand_id
1 'polypeptide(L)'
;MYGRGYSEAPELPCDANLCTVQLALLLQCVPWDAVDTIIGSSTGGAVTAACVAMFPHLVRKNIVLVAAIGLMEMKNATPQEALVRGKQPTGEEWALKLRNPQTLYPPGFSRIFDSCGKEGLVDRLYWAYETIGKSDKRCLIVHGTHDGLVPYDEANKIMGYIPQAKFVEINGGTHFLSMEEGPQQMLVESILTFMRAER
;
A
#
# COMPACT_ATOMS: atom_id res chain seq x y z
N MET A 1 11.71 -4.28 -0.54
CA MET A 1 11.88 -2.96 -1.19
C MET A 1 13.14 -2.32 -0.65
N TYR A 2 13.96 -1.73 -1.50
CA TYR A 2 15.15 -0.99 -1.12
C TYR A 2 14.85 0.10 -0.09
N GLY A 3 15.77 0.31 0.84
CA GLY A 3 15.62 1.28 1.93
C GLY A 3 14.45 1.00 2.87
N ARG A 4 13.97 -0.25 2.94
CA ARG A 4 12.97 -0.73 3.91
C ARG A 4 13.49 -1.98 4.61
N GLY A 5 13.26 -2.08 5.91
CA GLY A 5 13.74 -3.21 6.71
C GLY A 5 15.26 -3.25 6.72
N TYR A 6 15.81 -4.36 6.22
CA TYR A 6 17.26 -4.58 6.07
C TYR A 6 17.68 -4.67 4.59
N SER A 7 16.80 -4.32 3.65
CA SER A 7 17.18 -4.24 2.23
C SER A 7 18.14 -3.07 2.02
N GLU A 8 19.10 -3.24 1.10
CA GLU A 8 20.01 -2.17 0.71
C GLU A 8 19.28 -0.89 0.29
N ALA A 9 19.93 0.26 0.45
CA ALA A 9 19.39 1.57 0.13
C ALA A 9 20.29 2.30 -0.90
N PRO A 10 20.38 1.82 -2.15
CA PRO A 10 21.18 2.45 -3.20
C PRO A 10 20.69 3.86 -3.50
N GLU A 11 21.59 4.74 -3.94
CA GLU A 11 21.29 6.14 -4.31
C GLU A 11 20.54 6.22 -5.65
N LEU A 12 19.28 5.78 -5.63
CA LEU A 12 18.37 5.81 -6.77
C LEU A 12 17.05 6.52 -6.37
N PRO A 13 16.36 7.16 -7.33
CA PRO A 13 15.00 7.67 -7.12
C PRO A 13 14.01 6.53 -6.81
N CYS A 14 13.26 6.65 -5.71
CA CYS A 14 12.17 5.73 -5.33
C CYS A 14 10.90 6.03 -6.14
N ASP A 15 10.90 5.75 -7.45
CA ASP A 15 9.72 5.89 -8.30
C ASP A 15 8.97 4.57 -8.47
N ALA A 16 7.82 4.63 -9.16
CA ALA A 16 7.03 3.44 -9.46
C ALA A 16 7.84 2.40 -10.24
N ASN A 17 8.67 2.82 -11.21
CA ASN A 17 9.46 1.90 -12.03
C ASN A 17 10.48 1.12 -11.20
N LEU A 18 11.24 1.80 -10.35
CA LEU A 18 12.22 1.16 -9.48
C LEU A 18 11.53 0.18 -8.52
N CYS A 19 10.38 0.56 -7.98
CA CYS A 19 9.62 -0.31 -7.08
C CYS A 19 9.06 -1.55 -7.80
N THR A 20 8.50 -1.41 -9.00
CA THR A 20 7.91 -2.53 -9.74
C THR A 20 8.97 -3.48 -10.28
N VAL A 21 10.09 -2.95 -10.79
CA VAL A 21 11.23 -3.75 -11.26
C VAL A 21 11.83 -4.58 -10.12
N GLN A 22 11.95 -4.02 -8.91
CA GLN A 22 12.38 -4.79 -7.74
C GLN A 22 11.49 -6.00 -7.48
N LEU A 23 10.17 -5.84 -7.58
CA LEU A 23 9.24 -6.95 -7.38
C LEU A 23 9.33 -7.98 -8.51
N ALA A 24 9.43 -7.54 -9.76
CA ALA A 24 9.59 -8.44 -10.91
C ALA A 24 10.89 -9.26 -10.80
N LEU A 25 12.01 -8.62 -10.45
CA LEU A 25 13.29 -9.30 -10.23
C LEU A 25 13.25 -10.24 -9.03
N LEU A 26 12.57 -9.84 -7.94
CA LEU A 26 12.39 -10.71 -6.79
C LEU A 26 11.67 -12.01 -7.18
N LEU A 27 10.60 -11.93 -7.97
CA LEU A 27 9.88 -13.11 -8.46
C LEU A 27 10.78 -14.05 -9.26
N GLN A 28 11.65 -13.50 -10.12
CA GLN A 28 12.64 -14.29 -10.86
C GLN A 28 13.67 -14.95 -9.93
N CYS A 29 14.10 -14.27 -8.87
CA CYS A 29 15.02 -14.82 -7.88
C CYS A 29 14.40 -15.95 -7.04
N VAL A 30 13.08 -15.93 -6.81
CA VAL A 30 12.35 -16.98 -6.05
C VAL A 30 11.67 -18.02 -6.97
N PRO A 31 12.29 -18.34 -8.10
CA PRO A 31 11.70 -18.89 -9.33
C PRO A 31 10.16 -18.93 -9.41
N TRP A 32 9.50 -17.78 -9.28
CA TRP A 32 8.05 -17.65 -9.46
C TRP A 32 7.74 -16.96 -10.79
N ASP A 33 7.14 -17.70 -11.74
CA ASP A 33 6.75 -17.15 -13.04
C ASP A 33 5.69 -16.06 -12.91
N ALA A 34 4.81 -16.19 -11.91
CA ALA A 34 3.81 -15.20 -11.51
C ALA A 34 3.15 -15.64 -10.20
N VAL A 35 2.35 -14.76 -9.59
CA VAL A 35 1.53 -15.04 -8.41
C VAL A 35 0.04 -15.02 -8.75
N ASP A 36 -0.77 -15.80 -8.04
CA ASP A 36 -2.24 -15.70 -8.22
C ASP A 36 -2.81 -14.42 -7.62
N THR A 37 -2.25 -14.01 -6.47
CA THR A 37 -2.72 -12.84 -5.71
C THR A 37 -1.53 -11.98 -5.32
N ILE A 38 -1.67 -10.67 -5.48
CA ILE A 38 -0.76 -9.68 -4.92
C ILE A 38 -1.52 -8.81 -3.92
N ILE A 39 -0.90 -8.53 -2.77
CA ILE A 39 -1.49 -7.73 -1.70
C ILE A 39 -0.55 -6.58 -1.38
N GLY A 40 -1.02 -5.35 -1.57
CA GLY A 40 -0.27 -4.14 -1.25
C GLY A 40 -0.96 -3.35 -0.14
N SER A 41 -0.20 -3.00 0.91
CA SER A 41 -0.67 -2.13 1.99
C SER A 41 -0.03 -0.74 1.90
N SER A 42 -0.81 0.33 2.07
CA SER A 42 -0.30 1.71 2.06
C SER A 42 0.45 2.04 0.76
N THR A 43 1.70 2.51 0.83
CA THR A 43 2.60 2.65 -0.33
C THR A 43 2.74 1.36 -1.12
N GLY A 44 2.68 0.19 -0.47
CA GLY A 44 2.65 -1.09 -1.15
C GLY A 44 1.43 -1.27 -2.05
N GLY A 45 0.29 -0.63 -1.74
CA GLY A 45 -0.88 -0.60 -2.63
C GLY A 45 -0.62 0.15 -3.93
N ALA A 46 0.06 1.30 -3.85
CA ALA A 46 0.49 2.07 -5.02
C ALA A 46 1.45 1.24 -5.90
N VAL A 47 2.44 0.59 -5.27
CA VAL A 47 3.40 -0.28 -5.95
C VAL A 47 2.70 -1.51 -6.56
N THR A 48 1.74 -2.11 -5.86
CA THR A 48 0.92 -3.21 -6.38
C THR A 48 0.16 -2.80 -7.63
N ALA A 49 -0.53 -1.64 -7.60
CA ALA A 49 -1.25 -1.14 -8.76
C ALA A 49 -0.30 -0.89 -9.94
N ALA A 50 0.84 -0.24 -9.71
CA ALA A 50 1.84 -0.01 -10.74
C ALA A 50 2.42 -1.32 -11.30
N CYS A 51 2.70 -2.30 -10.44
CA CYS A 51 3.26 -3.58 -10.85
C CYS A 51 2.29 -4.34 -11.75
N VAL A 52 1.00 -4.37 -11.40
CA VAL A 52 0.00 -5.04 -12.22
C VAL A 52 -0.25 -4.28 -13.53
N ALA A 53 -0.18 -2.95 -13.51
CA ALA A 53 -0.31 -2.14 -14.72
C ALA A 53 0.86 -2.34 -15.69
N MET A 54 2.10 -2.40 -15.20
CA MET A 54 3.31 -2.55 -16.03
C MET A 54 3.60 -4.01 -16.41
N PHE A 55 3.31 -4.95 -15.52
CA PHE A 55 3.61 -6.37 -15.66
C PHE A 55 2.37 -7.24 -15.38
N PRO A 56 1.28 -7.09 -16.16
CA PRO A 56 0.01 -7.76 -15.88
C PRO A 56 0.09 -9.29 -15.93
N HIS A 57 1.13 -9.86 -16.56
CA HIS A 57 1.38 -11.30 -16.61
C HIS A 57 1.98 -11.86 -15.32
N LEU A 58 2.60 -11.03 -14.46
CA LEU A 58 3.19 -11.46 -13.19
C LEU A 58 2.14 -11.70 -12.09
N VAL A 59 0.89 -11.28 -12.31
CA VAL A 59 -0.23 -11.43 -11.36
C VAL A 59 -1.41 -12.02 -12.11
N ARG A 60 -1.83 -13.24 -11.77
CA ARG A 60 -2.84 -13.96 -12.56
C ARG A 60 -4.26 -13.47 -12.30
N LYS A 61 -4.68 -13.34 -11.03
CA LYS A 61 -6.11 -13.26 -10.70
C LYS A 61 -6.50 -12.06 -9.85
N ASN A 62 -5.82 -11.88 -8.72
CA ASN A 62 -6.35 -11.09 -7.62
C ASN A 62 -5.40 -9.95 -7.23
N ILE A 63 -5.99 -8.76 -7.10
CA ILE A 63 -5.35 -7.56 -6.58
C ILE A 63 -6.02 -7.24 -5.24
N VAL A 64 -5.23 -7.06 -4.19
CA VAL A 64 -5.74 -6.59 -2.89
C VAL A 64 -5.00 -5.31 -2.49
N LEU A 65 -5.78 -4.26 -2.25
CA LEU A 65 -5.31 -2.94 -1.85
C LEU A 65 -5.80 -2.66 -0.44
N VAL A 66 -4.87 -2.50 0.51
CA VAL A 66 -5.19 -2.26 1.93
C VAL A 66 -4.71 -0.87 2.30
N ALA A 67 -5.60 0.02 2.72
CA ALA A 67 -5.28 1.40 3.10
C ALA A 67 -4.36 2.10 2.07
N ALA A 68 -4.61 1.87 0.77
CA ALA A 68 -3.66 2.19 -0.29
C ALA A 68 -3.58 3.71 -0.57
N ILE A 69 -2.38 4.17 -0.94
CA ILE A 69 -2.10 5.55 -1.36
C ILE A 69 -1.87 5.64 -2.87
N GLY A 70 -1.72 6.85 -3.41
CA GLY A 70 -1.34 7.06 -4.80
C GLY A 70 -2.17 8.14 -5.51
N LEU A 71 -3.22 8.64 -4.84
CA LEU A 71 -4.09 9.73 -5.31
C LEU A 71 -4.25 10.82 -4.24
N MET A 72 -3.37 10.83 -3.23
CA MET A 72 -3.42 11.81 -2.14
C MET A 72 -3.20 13.21 -2.69
N GLU A 73 -4.06 14.14 -2.29
CA GLU A 73 -3.83 15.54 -2.57
C GLU A 73 -2.76 16.06 -1.61
N MET A 74 -1.59 16.38 -2.16
CA MET A 74 -0.53 17.07 -1.42
C MET A 74 -0.98 18.52 -1.16
N LYS A 75 -1.78 18.73 -0.11
CA LYS A 75 -1.93 20.07 0.46
C LYS A 75 -0.60 20.45 1.11
N ASN A 76 -0.24 21.74 1.08
CA ASN A 76 0.87 22.29 1.86
C ASN A 76 0.58 22.13 3.36
N ALA A 77 0.70 20.92 3.89
CA ALA A 77 0.50 20.65 5.30
C ALA A 77 1.74 21.13 6.05
N THR A 78 1.56 22.12 6.92
CA THR A 78 2.59 22.48 7.90
C THR A 78 2.83 21.29 8.84
N PRO A 79 4.08 20.98 9.24
CA PRO A 79 4.45 19.73 9.93
C PRO A 79 3.77 19.44 11.28
N GLN A 80 2.92 20.33 11.79
CA GLN A 80 2.48 20.35 13.18
C GLN A 80 1.15 19.65 13.45
N GLU A 81 0.34 19.32 12.45
CA GLU A 81 -1.08 18.97 12.67
C GLU A 81 -1.40 17.46 12.73
N ALA A 82 -0.47 16.58 12.36
CA ALA A 82 -0.70 15.12 12.35
C ALA A 82 -0.48 14.42 13.70
N LEU A 83 0.01 15.14 14.72
CA LEU A 83 0.30 14.58 16.03
C LEU A 83 -0.55 15.32 17.06
N VAL A 84 -1.69 14.73 17.44
CA VAL A 84 -2.45 14.88 18.70
C VAL A 84 -3.94 14.63 18.39
N ARG A 85 -4.37 13.36 18.45
CA ARG A 85 -5.72 12.97 18.89
C ARG A 85 -5.71 11.59 19.60
N GLY A 86 -5.49 11.65 20.91
CA GLY A 86 -6.26 10.92 21.94
C GLY A 86 -6.29 9.39 22.02
N LYS A 87 -5.48 8.86 22.96
CA LYS A 87 -5.75 7.76 23.93
C LYS A 87 -6.21 6.36 23.45
N GLN A 88 -5.20 5.52 23.19
CA GLN A 88 -4.85 4.15 23.68
C GLN A 88 -3.50 3.85 22.96
N PRO A 89 -2.66 2.86 23.32
CA PRO A 89 -1.52 2.54 22.47
C PRO A 89 -2.04 1.94 21.15
N THR A 90 -2.33 2.81 20.18
CA THR A 90 -2.89 2.45 18.87
C THR A 90 -1.83 1.71 18.05
N GLY A 91 -2.25 1.02 16.97
CA GLY A 91 -1.30 0.49 15.99
C GLY A 91 -0.29 1.55 15.49
N GLU A 92 -0.65 2.83 15.56
CA GLU A 92 0.21 3.97 15.24
C GLU A 92 1.41 4.13 16.18
N GLU A 93 1.22 3.98 17.50
CA GLU A 93 2.33 4.07 18.45
C GLU A 93 3.37 2.97 18.20
N TRP A 94 2.90 1.76 17.92
CA TRP A 94 3.77 0.64 17.55
C TRP A 94 4.45 0.88 16.22
N ALA A 95 3.74 1.38 15.22
CA ALA A 95 4.32 1.71 13.93
C ALA A 95 5.42 2.79 14.04
N LEU A 96 5.20 3.82 14.87
CA LEU A 96 6.20 4.85 15.15
C LEU A 96 7.40 4.26 15.91
N LYS A 97 7.16 3.44 16.93
CA LYS A 97 8.23 2.73 17.66
C LYS A 97 9.06 1.84 16.75
N LEU A 98 8.45 1.14 15.80
CA LEU A 98 9.15 0.29 14.82
C LEU A 98 9.85 1.11 13.72
N ARG A 99 9.29 2.26 13.35
CA ARG A 99 9.90 3.19 12.39
C ARG A 99 11.15 3.86 12.95
N ASN A 100 11.17 4.24 14.23
CA ASN A 100 12.28 4.99 14.82
C ASN A 100 13.65 4.30 14.61
N PRO A 101 13.83 3.01 14.90
CA PRO A 101 15.07 2.29 14.58
C PRO A 101 15.44 2.33 13.09
N GLN A 102 14.46 2.23 12.20
CA GLN A 102 14.67 2.29 10.75
C GLN A 102 15.16 3.67 10.28
N THR A 103 14.77 4.74 10.97
CA THR A 103 15.27 6.09 10.71
C THR A 103 16.69 6.30 11.27
N LEU A 104 17.01 5.67 12.40
CA LEU A 104 18.25 5.92 13.14
C LEU A 104 19.45 5.09 12.69
N TYR A 105 19.24 3.81 12.33
CA TYR A 105 20.37 2.88 12.13
C TYR A 105 20.69 2.56 10.67
N PRO A 106 19.74 2.11 9.82
CA PRO A 106 20.03 1.81 8.43
C PRO A 106 20.35 3.08 7.63
N PRO A 107 21.50 3.13 6.92
CA PRO A 107 21.78 4.24 6.03
C PRO A 107 20.73 4.29 4.91
N GLY A 108 20.23 5.49 4.61
CA GLY A 108 19.38 5.74 3.44
C GLY A 108 17.87 5.54 3.61
N PHE A 109 17.37 5.08 4.77
CA PHE A 109 15.92 4.94 5.00
C PHE A 109 15.16 6.25 4.76
N SER A 110 15.56 7.33 5.43
CA SER A 110 14.90 8.65 5.31
C SER A 110 14.99 9.20 3.89
N ARG A 111 16.15 9.05 3.25
CA ARG A 111 16.36 9.47 1.85
C ARG A 111 15.40 8.76 0.90
N ILE A 112 15.28 7.44 1.01
CA ILE A 112 14.35 6.66 0.18
C ILE A 112 12.91 7.02 0.53
N PHE A 113 12.57 7.18 1.81
CA PHE A 113 11.24 7.61 2.23
C PHE A 113 10.83 8.95 1.60
N ASP A 114 11.69 9.97 1.68
CA ASP A 114 11.47 11.28 1.06
C ASP A 114 11.38 11.17 -0.47
N SER A 115 12.23 10.33 -1.07
CA SER A 115 12.22 10.10 -2.51
C SER A 115 10.90 9.51 -2.97
N CYS A 116 10.29 8.57 -2.23
CA CYS A 116 9.00 8.00 -2.63
C CYS A 116 7.90 9.08 -2.72
N GLY A 117 7.93 10.10 -1.85
CA GLY A 117 7.07 11.28 -1.97
C GLY A 117 7.41 12.12 -3.20
N LYS A 118 8.69 12.49 -3.37
CA LYS A 118 9.17 13.32 -4.49
C LYS A 118 8.94 12.71 -5.87
N GLU A 119 9.02 11.39 -5.99
CA GLU A 119 8.82 10.65 -7.24
C GLU A 119 7.35 10.26 -7.47
N GLY A 120 6.45 10.64 -6.55
CA GLY A 120 5.01 10.60 -6.79
C GLY A 120 4.32 9.29 -6.43
N LEU A 121 4.94 8.40 -5.64
CA LEU A 121 4.28 7.18 -5.13
C LEU A 121 3.10 7.48 -4.21
N VAL A 122 2.97 8.72 -3.74
CA VAL A 122 1.92 9.17 -2.82
C VAL A 122 0.71 9.74 -3.56
N ASP A 123 0.91 10.40 -4.71
CA ASP A 123 -0.07 11.30 -5.32
C ASP A 123 -0.25 11.19 -6.84
N ARG A 124 0.67 10.52 -7.57
CA ARG A 124 0.71 10.52 -9.05
C ARG A 124 0.50 9.14 -9.69
N LEU A 125 -0.22 8.24 -9.02
CA LEU A 125 -0.46 6.86 -9.48
C LEU A 125 -1.83 6.63 -10.12
N TYR A 126 -2.55 7.69 -10.51
CA TYR A 126 -3.87 7.58 -11.18
C TYR A 126 -3.84 6.67 -12.41
N TRP A 127 -2.76 6.72 -13.21
CA TRP A 127 -2.58 5.90 -14.40
C TRP A 127 -2.56 4.41 -14.08
N ALA A 128 -1.99 4.02 -12.93
CA ALA A 128 -1.89 2.63 -12.52
C ALA A 128 -3.26 2.10 -12.11
N TYR A 129 -4.00 2.88 -11.32
CA TYR A 129 -5.37 2.55 -10.94
C TYR A 129 -6.31 2.48 -12.14
N GLU A 130 -6.23 3.45 -13.05
CA GLU A 130 -7.00 3.45 -14.29
C GLU A 130 -6.69 2.21 -15.15
N THR A 131 -5.41 1.82 -15.23
CA THR A 131 -4.98 0.66 -16.02
C THR A 131 -5.53 -0.64 -15.45
N ILE A 132 -5.39 -0.86 -14.13
CA ILE A 132 -5.91 -2.09 -13.50
C ILE A 132 -7.44 -2.12 -13.48
N GLY A 133 -8.09 -0.95 -13.44
CA GLY A 133 -9.53 -0.81 -13.60
C GLY A 133 -10.07 -1.31 -14.95
N LYS A 134 -9.23 -1.34 -15.98
CA LYS A 134 -9.55 -1.89 -17.31
C LYS A 134 -9.18 -3.37 -17.46
N SER A 135 -8.61 -3.99 -16.43
CA SER A 135 -8.19 -5.40 -16.47
C SER A 135 -9.32 -6.37 -16.10
N ASP A 136 -9.13 -7.64 -16.45
CA ASP A 136 -9.99 -8.76 -16.09
C ASP A 136 -9.76 -9.27 -14.65
N LYS A 137 -8.81 -8.68 -13.93
CA LYS A 137 -8.43 -9.09 -12.58
C LYS A 137 -9.46 -8.64 -11.56
N ARG A 138 -9.70 -9.49 -10.57
CA ARG A 138 -10.56 -9.15 -9.44
C ARG A 138 -9.77 -8.24 -8.50
N CYS A 139 -10.43 -7.20 -7.99
CA CYS A 139 -9.83 -6.28 -7.05
C CYS A 139 -10.62 -6.25 -5.73
N LEU A 140 -9.91 -6.31 -4.60
CA LEU A 140 -10.44 -6.02 -3.27
C LEU A 140 -9.75 -4.76 -2.74
N ILE A 141 -10.54 -3.79 -2.33
CA ILE A 141 -10.07 -2.59 -1.60
C ILE A 141 -10.56 -2.72 -0.17
N VAL A 142 -9.65 -2.58 0.80
CA VAL A 142 -9.96 -2.60 2.23
C VAL A 142 -9.43 -1.32 2.87
N HIS A 143 -10.28 -0.58 3.58
CA HIS A 143 -9.88 0.68 4.23
C HIS A 143 -10.48 0.83 5.63
N GLY A 144 -9.70 1.40 6.54
CA GLY A 144 -10.14 1.72 7.89
C GLY A 144 -10.93 3.03 7.94
N THR A 145 -12.10 3.02 8.59
CA THR A 145 -12.91 4.25 8.73
C THR A 145 -12.25 5.33 9.61
N HIS A 146 -11.26 4.95 10.43
CA HIS A 146 -10.51 5.84 11.32
C HIS A 146 -9.03 5.94 10.90
N ASP A 147 -8.74 5.74 9.61
CA ASP A 147 -7.38 5.92 9.08
C ASP A 147 -6.96 7.40 9.18
N GLY A 148 -6.02 7.68 10.09
CA GLY A 148 -5.46 9.01 10.32
C GLY A 148 -4.30 9.38 9.41
N LEU A 149 -3.77 8.44 8.61
CA LEU A 149 -2.62 8.68 7.73
C LEU A 149 -3.02 8.79 6.26
N VAL A 150 -3.94 7.92 5.83
CA VAL A 150 -4.49 7.90 4.49
C VAL A 150 -5.97 8.19 4.60
N PRO A 151 -6.42 9.39 4.18
CA PRO A 151 -7.82 9.77 4.29
C PRO A 151 -8.72 8.69 3.70
N TYR A 152 -9.79 8.34 4.42
CA TYR A 152 -10.74 7.32 3.98
C TYR A 152 -11.27 7.58 2.55
N ASP A 153 -11.40 8.85 2.15
CA ASP A 153 -11.82 9.25 0.80
C ASP A 153 -10.87 8.78 -0.31
N GLU A 154 -9.61 8.46 -0.01
CA GLU A 154 -8.70 7.82 -0.98
C GLU A 154 -9.27 6.50 -1.51
N ALA A 155 -9.94 5.72 -0.67
CA ALA A 155 -10.61 4.51 -1.11
C ALA A 155 -11.70 4.82 -2.15
N ASN A 156 -12.47 5.89 -1.97
CA ASN A 156 -13.49 6.33 -2.93
C ASN A 156 -12.86 6.74 -4.26
N LYS A 157 -11.74 7.48 -4.23
CA LYS A 157 -11.01 7.85 -5.45
C LYS A 157 -10.53 6.62 -6.20
N ILE A 158 -9.92 5.65 -5.49
CA ILE A 158 -9.45 4.40 -6.10
C ILE A 158 -10.61 3.61 -6.69
N MET A 159 -11.75 3.51 -6.00
CA MET A 159 -12.97 2.86 -6.53
C MET A 159 -13.48 3.54 -7.81
N GLY A 160 -13.34 4.86 -7.92
CA GLY A 160 -13.67 5.60 -9.14
C GLY A 160 -12.86 5.17 -10.36
N TYR A 161 -11.62 4.70 -10.16
CA TYR A 161 -10.78 4.15 -11.23
C TYR A 161 -10.96 2.63 -11.43
N ILE A 162 -11.40 1.90 -10.40
CA ILE A 162 -11.58 0.44 -10.43
C ILE A 162 -13.04 0.09 -10.09
N PRO A 163 -14.00 0.37 -11.00
CA PRO A 163 -15.42 0.22 -10.71
C PRO A 163 -15.86 -1.22 -10.42
N GLN A 164 -15.06 -2.22 -10.82
CA GLN A 164 -15.28 -3.64 -10.54
C GLN A 164 -14.74 -4.08 -9.16
N ALA A 165 -14.06 -3.22 -8.42
CA ALA A 165 -13.48 -3.59 -7.14
C ALA A 165 -14.56 -3.90 -6.11
N LYS A 166 -14.38 -4.99 -5.35
CA LYS A 166 -15.10 -5.18 -4.10
C LYS A 166 -14.48 -4.25 -3.06
N PHE A 167 -15.31 -3.53 -2.33
CA PHE A 167 -14.87 -2.67 -1.24
C PHE A 167 -15.31 -3.23 0.11
N VAL A 168 -14.40 -3.16 1.09
CA VAL A 168 -14.65 -3.53 2.47
C VAL A 168 -14.15 -2.43 3.39
N GLU A 169 -15.07 -1.91 4.18
CA GLU A 169 -14.76 -0.96 5.24
C GLU A 169 -14.51 -1.70 6.55
N ILE A 170 -13.46 -1.32 7.26
CA ILE A 170 -13.23 -1.77 8.64
C ILE A 170 -13.63 -0.65 9.59
N ASN A 171 -14.80 -0.80 10.21
CA ASN A 171 -15.31 0.16 11.17
C ASN A 171 -14.38 0.24 12.39
N GLY A 172 -14.00 1.44 12.80
CA GLY A 172 -13.03 1.69 13.87
C GLY A 172 -11.56 1.42 13.51
N GLY A 173 -11.28 0.79 12.36
CA GLY A 173 -9.91 0.45 11.97
C GLY A 173 -9.08 1.68 11.59
N THR A 174 -7.82 1.73 12.03
CA THR A 174 -6.87 2.80 11.66
C THR A 174 -6.10 2.45 10.37
N HIS A 175 -5.03 3.19 10.07
CA HIS A 175 -4.09 2.83 9.00
C HIS A 175 -3.44 1.46 9.21
N PHE A 176 -3.26 1.06 10.47
CA PHE A 176 -2.48 -0.12 10.86
C PHE A 176 -3.37 -1.33 11.09
N LEU A 177 -4.35 -1.55 10.20
CA LEU A 177 -5.35 -2.64 10.28
C LEU A 177 -4.73 -4.00 10.61
N SER A 178 -3.54 -4.31 10.09
CA SER A 178 -2.85 -5.58 10.32
C SER A 178 -2.23 -5.74 11.71
N MET A 179 -2.17 -4.68 12.50
CA MET A 179 -1.52 -4.63 13.82
C MET A 179 -2.52 -4.44 14.97
N GLU A 180 -3.81 -4.34 14.67
CA GLU A 180 -4.86 -4.03 15.64
C GLU A 180 -5.75 -5.25 15.87
N GLU A 181 -5.94 -5.62 17.14
CA GLU A 181 -6.86 -6.69 17.52
C GLU A 181 -8.29 -6.29 17.15
N GLY A 182 -9.00 -7.16 16.43
CA GLY A 182 -10.29 -6.84 15.80
C GLY A 182 -10.13 -6.47 14.32
N PRO A 183 -9.64 -5.26 13.96
CA PRO A 183 -9.37 -4.89 12.57
C PRO A 183 -8.52 -5.90 11.80
N GLN A 184 -7.51 -6.50 12.43
CA GLN A 184 -6.68 -7.54 11.80
C GLN A 184 -7.50 -8.78 11.43
N GLN A 185 -8.39 -9.22 12.33
CA GLN A 185 -9.24 -10.39 12.09
C GLN A 185 -10.21 -10.11 10.93
N MET A 186 -10.87 -8.95 10.96
CA MET A 186 -11.76 -8.51 9.87
C MET A 186 -11.03 -8.38 8.53
N LEU A 187 -9.80 -7.85 8.53
CA LEU A 187 -8.96 -7.75 7.33
C LEU A 187 -8.65 -9.15 6.76
N VAL A 188 -8.17 -10.06 7.61
CA VAL A 188 -7.81 -11.43 7.19
C VAL A 188 -9.04 -12.17 6.66
N GLU A 189 -10.16 -12.11 7.38
CA GLU A 189 -11.42 -12.74 6.95
C GLU A 189 -11.91 -12.20 5.61
N SER A 190 -11.79 -10.89 5.39
CA SER A 190 -12.18 -10.23 4.14
C SER A 190 -11.33 -10.71 2.97
N ILE A 191 -10.01 -10.78 3.16
CA ILE A 191 -9.06 -11.29 2.16
C ILE A 191 -9.34 -12.76 1.85
N LEU A 192 -9.47 -13.60 2.88
CA LEU A 192 -9.73 -15.03 2.70
C LEU A 192 -11.07 -15.29 2.01
N THR A 193 -12.12 -14.54 2.36
CA THR A 193 -13.43 -14.63 1.71
C THR A 193 -13.35 -14.23 0.24
N PHE A 194 -12.66 -13.13 -0.06
CA PHE A 194 -12.44 -12.68 -1.43
C PHE A 194 -11.68 -13.72 -2.26
N MET A 195 -10.61 -14.30 -1.72
CA MET A 195 -9.83 -15.34 -2.39
C MET A 195 -10.62 -16.65 -2.58
N ARG A 196 -11.53 -16.99 -1.67
CA ARG A 196 -12.34 -18.22 -1.74
C ARG A 196 -13.54 -18.15 -2.68
N ALA A 197 -14.06 -16.96 -2.95
CA ALA A 197 -15.19 -16.75 -3.86
C ALA A 197 -14.90 -17.13 -5.33
N GLU A 198 -13.75 -17.75 -5.59
CA GLU A 198 -13.23 -18.22 -6.87
C GLU A 198 -13.29 -19.75 -7.02
N ARG A 199 -13.92 -20.47 -6.06
CA ARG A 199 -14.24 -21.90 -6.22
C ARG A 199 -15.58 -22.09 -6.91
#